data_AF-A0A0D2A3B5-F1
#
_entry.id   AF-A0A0D2A3B5-F1
#
_cell.length_a   1.000
_cell.length_b   1.000
_cell.length_c   1.000
_cell.angle_alpha   90.00
_cell.angle_beta   90.00
_cell.angle_gamma   90.00
#
_symmetry.space_group_name_H-M   'P 1'
#
loop_
_entity.id
_entity.type
_entity.pdbx_description
1 polymer ?
#
loop_
_entity_poly.entity_id
_entity_poly.type
_entity_poly.pdbx_seq_one_letter_code
_entity_poly.pdbx_strand_id
1 'polypeptide(L)'
;MMAESKTFTARCHCSNAKLSFAVPASSLPLTSHTCHCSICRRIHGTLSVFHARIPSPPTPDPRHCPSLTSYRAHPSSDVLRFFCSTCGSQLIALAEADQHWFVSTGLVEGGDETVFEYKEAIFATHAVDGGLADWLDQRVTRKWDTFIGVGESLEADAWENSKRRVCDGERGSVLHVYCQCRGVEFRISRPDYASTAFQQLFPHLEIPSVNLASRTAEKDEGERTWWVARDPSKYLASACLCTSCRLSTGCELTCWASVAIMFITPADGSPFKTEFGTLKTYNSSPDTFRRQVALLSLGADKRFY
;
A
#
# COMPACT_ATOMS: atom_id res chain seq x y z
N MET A 1 -22.56 -3.05 37.03
CA MET A 1 -22.99 -3.44 35.66
C MET A 1 -21.73 -3.68 34.85
N MET A 2 -21.53 -4.86 34.27
CA MET A 2 -20.45 -5.05 33.29
C MET A 2 -20.75 -4.14 32.11
N ALA A 3 -19.78 -3.32 31.70
CA ALA A 3 -19.92 -2.50 30.50
C ALA A 3 -20.16 -3.43 29.31
N GLU A 4 -21.20 -3.16 28.53
CA GLU A 4 -21.52 -3.93 27.34
C GLU A 4 -20.36 -3.84 26.35
N SER A 5 -19.86 -5.00 25.89
CA SER A 5 -18.72 -5.10 24.98
C SER A 5 -19.10 -5.86 23.73
N LYS A 6 -18.68 -5.37 22.57
CA LYS A 6 -18.82 -6.06 21.29
C LYS A 6 -17.51 -6.72 20.90
N THR A 7 -17.55 -7.98 20.47
CA THR A 7 -16.39 -8.71 19.99
C THR A 7 -16.30 -8.59 18.47
N PHE A 8 -15.13 -8.21 17.97
CA PHE A 8 -14.83 -8.12 16.55
C PHE A 8 -13.83 -9.19 16.15
N THR A 9 -13.87 -9.58 14.88
CA THR A 9 -12.93 -10.54 14.28
C THR A 9 -12.13 -9.83 13.18
N ALA A 10 -10.81 -10.01 13.16
CA ALA A 10 -9.97 -9.71 12.02
C ALA A 10 -9.52 -11.01 11.34
N ARG A 11 -9.59 -11.09 10.01
CA ARG A 11 -9.11 -12.27 9.25
C ARG A 11 -8.32 -11.89 8.00
N CYS A 12 -7.35 -12.74 7.65
CA CYS A 12 -6.58 -12.57 6.42
C CYS A 12 -7.32 -13.10 5.18
N HIS A 13 -6.78 -12.80 3.99
CA HIS A 13 -7.34 -13.27 2.70
C HIS A 13 -7.52 -14.78 2.60
N CYS A 14 -6.52 -15.57 3.00
CA CYS A 14 -6.59 -17.04 2.92
C CYS A 14 -7.31 -17.68 4.12
N SER A 15 -7.84 -16.88 5.05
CA SER A 15 -8.53 -17.32 6.28
C SER A 15 -7.71 -18.18 7.27
N ASN A 16 -6.44 -18.46 7.01
CA ASN A 16 -5.57 -19.24 7.93
C ASN A 16 -5.22 -18.49 9.22
N ALA A 17 -5.23 -17.16 9.19
CA ALA A 17 -4.98 -16.32 10.35
C ALA A 17 -6.25 -15.53 10.67
N LYS A 18 -6.72 -15.66 11.92
CA LYS A 18 -7.88 -15.00 12.48
C LYS A 18 -7.58 -14.59 13.92
N LEU A 19 -7.99 -13.39 14.29
CA LEU A 19 -7.85 -12.83 15.63
C LEU A 19 -9.19 -12.21 16.05
N SER A 20 -9.49 -12.21 17.34
CA SER A 20 -10.66 -11.56 17.91
C SER A 20 -10.27 -10.59 19.02
N PHE A 21 -11.01 -9.51 19.17
CA PHE A 21 -10.78 -8.53 20.25
C PHE A 21 -12.12 -7.94 20.70
N ALA A 22 -12.22 -7.60 21.98
CA ALA A 22 -13.41 -7.01 22.57
C ALA A 22 -13.26 -5.50 22.64
N VAL A 23 -14.34 -4.78 22.34
CA VAL A 23 -14.40 -3.32 22.41
C VAL A 23 -15.59 -2.94 23.28
N PRO A 24 -15.40 -2.17 24.36
CA PRO A 24 -16.51 -1.59 25.10
C PRO A 24 -17.39 -0.73 24.17
N ALA A 25 -18.71 -0.84 24.26
CA ALA A 25 -19.62 -0.07 23.42
C ALA A 25 -19.39 1.44 23.57
N SER A 26 -19.00 1.91 24.75
CA SER A 26 -18.65 3.31 25.04
C SER A 26 -17.36 3.80 24.36
N SER A 27 -16.55 2.90 23.79
CA SER A 27 -15.32 3.23 23.08
C SER A 27 -15.50 3.22 21.56
N LEU A 28 -16.70 2.93 21.06
CA LEU A 28 -17.00 2.98 19.63
C LEU A 28 -17.48 4.38 19.21
N PRO A 29 -17.12 4.85 18.00
CA PRO A 29 -16.14 4.25 17.09
C PRO A 29 -14.70 4.42 17.60
N LEU A 30 -13.82 3.47 17.25
CA LEU A 30 -12.38 3.57 17.53
C LEU A 30 -11.73 4.54 16.55
N THR A 31 -10.90 5.46 17.06
CA THR A 31 -10.09 6.33 16.21
C THR A 31 -9.08 5.49 15.40
N SER A 32 -9.16 5.62 14.09
CA SER A 32 -8.25 5.03 13.12
C SER A 32 -7.29 6.08 12.59
N HIS A 33 -6.06 5.66 12.30
CA HIS A 33 -5.06 6.49 11.68
C HIS A 33 -4.50 5.86 10.41
N THR A 34 -4.16 6.72 9.46
CA THR A 34 -3.32 6.37 8.31
C THR A 34 -1.87 6.67 8.61
N CYS A 35 -0.95 5.73 8.38
CA CYS A 35 0.49 5.98 8.57
C CYS A 35 1.24 5.99 7.25
N HIS A 36 1.92 7.11 6.97
CA HIS A 36 2.59 7.41 5.71
C HIS A 36 4.10 7.22 5.76
N CYS A 37 4.64 6.78 6.91
CA CYS A 37 6.06 6.56 7.07
C CYS A 37 6.56 5.47 6.10
N SER A 38 7.82 5.60 5.66
CA SER A 38 8.37 4.71 4.65
C SER A 38 8.43 3.24 5.08
N ILE A 39 8.51 2.96 6.39
CA ILE A 39 8.49 1.60 6.92
C ILE A 39 7.12 0.96 6.68
N CYS A 40 6.04 1.65 7.08
CA CYS A 40 4.68 1.15 6.95
C CYS A 40 4.32 0.95 5.46
N ARG A 41 4.64 1.94 4.62
CA ARG A 41 4.41 1.84 3.18
C ARG A 41 5.16 0.66 2.54
N ARG A 42 6.44 0.42 2.89
CA ARG A 42 7.23 -0.69 2.35
C ARG A 42 6.85 -2.07 2.88
N ILE A 43 6.30 -2.15 4.10
CA ILE A 43 5.86 -3.42 4.69
C ILE A 43 4.52 -3.86 4.09
N HIS A 44 3.55 -2.95 3.98
CA HIS A 44 2.23 -3.30 3.44
C HIS A 44 2.22 -3.27 1.92
N GLY A 45 3.13 -2.51 1.30
CA GLY A 45 3.13 -2.37 -0.13
C GLY A 45 1.99 -1.50 -0.63
N THR A 46 1.68 -0.43 0.10
CA THR A 46 0.56 0.47 -0.16
C THR A 46 0.99 1.92 0.06
N LEU A 47 0.17 2.88 -0.40
CA LEU A 47 0.46 4.31 -0.22
C LEU A 47 0.43 4.75 1.25
N SER A 48 -0.32 4.05 2.10
CA SER A 48 -0.31 4.17 3.56
C SER A 48 -0.94 2.91 4.17
N VAL A 49 -0.86 2.78 5.49
CA VAL A 49 -1.53 1.71 6.24
C VAL A 49 -2.69 2.27 7.03
N PHE A 50 -3.70 1.45 7.31
CA PHE A 50 -4.91 1.85 8.04
C PHE A 50 -5.00 1.05 9.34
N HIS A 51 -4.70 1.70 10.47
CA HIS A 51 -4.61 1.03 11.76
C HIS A 51 -5.49 1.72 12.82
N ALA A 52 -6.11 0.92 13.67
CA ALA A 52 -6.80 1.40 14.86
C ALA A 52 -6.21 0.75 16.11
N ARG A 53 -6.06 1.52 17.19
CA ARG A 53 -5.69 0.97 18.49
C ARG A 53 -6.86 0.18 19.05
N ILE A 54 -6.63 -1.06 19.49
CA ILE A 54 -7.67 -1.87 20.14
C ILE A 54 -7.52 -1.80 21.67
N PRO A 55 -8.63 -1.81 22.43
CA PRO A 55 -8.59 -1.60 23.88
C PRO A 55 -8.23 -2.88 24.66
N SER A 56 -8.36 -4.06 24.04
CA SER A 56 -8.02 -5.34 24.64
C SER A 56 -6.97 -6.07 23.81
N PRO A 57 -6.10 -6.90 24.42
CA PRO A 57 -5.26 -7.82 23.69
C PRO A 57 -6.09 -8.73 22.76
N PRO A 58 -5.58 -9.04 21.56
CA PRO A 58 -6.22 -9.96 20.64
C PRO A 58 -6.14 -11.42 21.12
N THR A 59 -7.12 -12.23 20.75
CA THR A 59 -7.18 -13.68 20.99
C THR A 59 -7.27 -14.45 19.67
N PRO A 60 -6.46 -15.50 19.45
CA PRO A 60 -5.32 -15.94 20.27
C PRO A 60 -4.21 -14.88 20.31
N ASP A 61 -3.30 -14.97 21.29
CA ASP A 61 -2.12 -14.10 21.35
C ASP A 61 -1.27 -14.27 20.07
N PRO A 62 -1.08 -13.21 19.25
CA PRO A 62 -0.33 -13.27 18.00
C PRO A 62 1.09 -13.79 18.15
N ARG A 63 1.71 -13.62 19.32
CA ARG A 63 3.07 -14.09 19.62
C ARG A 63 3.19 -15.61 19.66
N HIS A 64 2.07 -16.31 19.89
CA HIS A 64 2.02 -17.76 20.04
C HIS A 64 1.20 -18.42 18.93
N CYS A 65 0.84 -17.68 17.87
CA CYS A 65 -0.01 -18.17 16.80
C CYS A 65 0.83 -18.73 15.64
N PRO A 66 0.76 -20.04 15.32
CA PRO A 66 1.61 -20.65 14.30
C PRO A 66 1.28 -20.19 12.86
N SER A 67 0.07 -19.67 12.62
CA SER A 67 -0.32 -19.12 11.32
C SER A 67 0.16 -17.69 11.10
N LEU A 68 0.82 -17.09 12.09
CA LEU A 68 1.41 -15.75 12.03
C LEU A 68 2.94 -15.81 12.04
N THR A 69 3.54 -14.91 11.28
CA THR A 69 4.97 -14.59 11.33
C THR A 69 5.11 -13.20 11.95
N SER A 70 6.09 -13.05 12.86
CA SER A 70 6.41 -11.75 13.45
C SER A 70 7.59 -11.08 12.73
N TYR A 71 7.59 -9.75 12.68
CA TYR A 71 8.63 -8.98 12.01
C TYR A 71 8.89 -7.63 12.68
N ARG A 72 10.18 -7.29 12.83
CA ARG A 72 10.65 -5.97 13.23
C ARG A 72 11.35 -5.30 12.05
N ALA A 73 11.03 -4.04 11.82
CA ALA A 73 11.63 -3.26 10.74
C ALA A 73 13.13 -2.96 10.98
N HIS A 74 13.56 -2.94 12.25
CA HIS A 74 14.94 -2.76 12.68
C HIS A 74 15.12 -3.47 14.04
N PRO A 75 16.32 -3.95 14.42
CA PRO A 75 16.56 -4.55 15.74
C PRO A 75 16.13 -3.68 16.93
N SER A 76 16.23 -2.36 16.80
CA SER A 76 15.82 -1.38 17.81
C SER A 76 14.38 -0.88 17.66
N SER A 77 13.56 -1.48 16.81
CA SER A 77 12.16 -1.07 16.62
C SER A 77 11.29 -1.64 17.75
N ASP A 78 10.65 -0.77 18.51
CA ASP A 78 9.67 -1.14 19.55
C ASP A 78 8.33 -1.62 18.99
N VAL A 79 8.16 -1.60 17.67
CA VAL A 79 6.95 -2.12 17.00
C VAL A 79 7.22 -3.51 16.43
N LEU A 80 6.52 -4.50 16.97
CA LEU A 80 6.48 -5.87 16.48
C LEU A 80 5.22 -6.07 15.63
N ARG A 81 5.37 -6.49 14.36
CA ARG A 81 4.25 -6.66 13.42
C ARG A 81 3.98 -8.14 13.19
N PHE A 82 2.72 -8.50 13.03
CA PHE A 82 2.28 -9.88 12.78
C PHE A 82 1.49 -9.97 11.49
N PHE A 83 1.90 -10.90 10.62
CA PHE A 83 1.28 -11.13 9.33
C PHE A 83 1.06 -12.61 9.07
N CYS A 84 0.10 -12.94 8.22
CA CYS A 84 -0.20 -14.33 7.88
C CYS A 84 0.99 -14.99 7.18
N SER A 85 1.47 -16.11 7.73
CA SER A 85 2.60 -16.88 7.20
C SER A 85 2.32 -17.46 5.80
N THR A 86 1.04 -17.61 5.43
CA THR A 86 0.58 -18.14 4.13
C THR A 86 0.39 -17.04 3.09
N CYS A 87 -0.46 -16.05 3.35
CA CYS A 87 -0.85 -15.05 2.34
C CYS A 87 -0.15 -13.68 2.48
N GLY A 88 0.66 -13.46 3.53
CA GLY A 88 1.40 -12.21 3.73
C GLY A 88 0.59 -11.03 4.28
N SER A 89 -0.73 -11.18 4.43
CA SER A 89 -1.62 -10.12 4.94
C SER A 89 -1.19 -9.65 6.33
N GLN A 90 -1.08 -8.33 6.51
CA GLN A 90 -0.66 -7.68 7.75
C GLN A 90 -1.86 -7.54 8.68
N LEU A 91 -1.89 -8.27 9.80
CA LEU A 91 -3.07 -8.29 10.67
C LEU A 91 -3.03 -7.24 11.77
N ILE A 92 -1.92 -7.21 12.50
CA ILE A 92 -1.86 -6.51 13.78
C ILE A 92 -0.42 -6.18 14.14
N ALA A 93 -0.22 -5.11 14.91
CA ALA A 93 1.07 -4.73 15.46
C ALA A 93 0.97 -4.50 16.97
N LEU A 94 2.08 -4.75 17.67
CA LEU A 94 2.29 -4.44 19.08
C LEU A 94 3.35 -3.36 19.19
N ALA A 95 2.99 -2.21 19.75
CA ALA A 95 3.96 -1.26 20.29
C ALA A 95 4.35 -1.74 21.69
N GLU A 96 5.56 -2.27 21.83
CA GLU A 96 5.99 -3.00 23.02
C GLU A 96 6.29 -2.11 24.21
N ALA A 97 6.76 -0.88 23.98
CA ALA A 97 7.03 0.08 25.05
C ALA A 97 5.80 0.31 25.94
N ASP A 98 4.63 0.46 25.31
CA ASP A 98 3.37 0.77 25.99
C ASP A 98 2.37 -0.40 26.01
N GLN A 99 2.76 -1.56 25.45
CA GLN A 99 1.89 -2.73 25.26
C GLN A 99 0.57 -2.42 24.52
N HIS A 100 0.61 -1.52 23.54
CA HIS A 100 -0.55 -1.15 22.74
C HIS A 100 -0.65 -1.98 21.45
N TRP A 101 -1.84 -2.51 21.20
CA TRP A 101 -2.15 -3.28 19.99
C TRP A 101 -2.85 -2.42 18.95
N PHE A 102 -2.46 -2.59 17.69
CA PHE A 102 -2.99 -1.86 16.54
C PHE A 102 -3.41 -2.83 15.45
N VAL A 103 -4.71 -2.90 15.16
CA VAL A 103 -5.27 -3.81 14.14
C VAL A 103 -5.36 -3.12 12.79
N SER A 104 -5.10 -3.87 11.71
CA SER A 104 -5.43 -3.49 10.34
C SER A 104 -6.93 -3.46 10.13
N THR A 105 -7.48 -2.25 9.95
CA THR A 105 -8.94 -2.04 9.89
C THR A 105 -9.59 -2.81 8.74
N GLY A 106 -8.90 -2.92 7.60
CA GLY A 106 -9.42 -3.60 6.41
C GLY A 106 -9.66 -5.11 6.57
N LEU A 107 -9.12 -5.70 7.63
CA LEU A 107 -9.32 -7.11 7.95
C LEU A 107 -10.49 -7.37 8.90
N VAL A 108 -11.05 -6.33 9.51
CA VAL A 108 -12.06 -6.46 10.54
C VAL A 108 -13.43 -6.69 9.90
N GLU A 109 -14.05 -7.82 10.26
CA GLU A 109 -15.39 -8.19 9.80
C GLU A 109 -16.42 -7.21 10.37
N GLY A 110 -17.16 -6.54 9.49
CA GLY A 110 -18.08 -5.47 9.90
C GLY A 110 -17.39 -4.20 10.40
N GLY A 111 -16.12 -3.98 10.03
CA GLY A 111 -15.36 -2.77 10.36
C GLY A 111 -15.77 -1.54 9.54
N ASP A 112 -17.01 -1.11 9.64
CA ASP A 112 -17.52 0.10 8.99
C ASP A 112 -17.29 1.36 9.84
N GLU A 113 -17.87 2.49 9.43
CA GLU A 113 -17.75 3.79 10.12
C GLU A 113 -18.37 3.81 11.52
N THR A 114 -19.20 2.83 11.88
CA THR A 114 -19.68 2.65 13.27
C THR A 114 -18.61 2.05 14.18
N VAL A 115 -17.58 1.44 13.58
CA VAL A 115 -16.47 0.79 14.28
C VAL A 115 -15.20 1.63 14.21
N PHE A 116 -14.89 2.22 13.06
CA PHE A 116 -13.66 2.97 12.84
C PHE A 116 -13.92 4.38 12.35
N GLU A 117 -13.26 5.35 12.98
CA GLU A 117 -13.33 6.75 12.61
C GLU A 117 -11.97 7.22 12.07
N TYR A 118 -11.86 7.42 10.75
CA TYR A 118 -10.61 7.75 10.05
C TYR A 118 -10.28 9.26 10.13
N LYS A 119 -9.87 9.72 11.31
CA LYS A 119 -9.62 11.14 11.58
C LYS A 119 -8.16 11.56 11.57
N GLU A 120 -7.22 10.62 11.49
CA GLU A 120 -5.81 10.91 11.71
C GLU A 120 -4.94 10.41 10.54
N ALA A 121 -3.97 11.23 10.13
CA ALA A 121 -2.92 10.87 9.19
C ALA A 121 -1.55 11.22 9.81
N ILE A 122 -0.78 10.20 10.16
CA ILE A 122 0.51 10.36 10.87
C ILE A 122 1.70 10.19 9.94
N PHE A 123 2.79 10.87 10.27
CA PHE A 123 3.97 10.98 9.42
C PHE A 123 3.61 11.46 8.00
N ALA A 124 2.62 12.35 7.89
CA ALA A 124 1.99 12.74 6.63
C ALA A 124 3.00 13.29 5.61
N THR A 125 4.03 14.02 6.06
CA THR A 125 5.05 14.59 5.16
C THR A 125 6.09 13.56 4.69
N HIS A 126 6.11 12.35 5.27
CA HIS A 126 7.03 11.28 4.88
C HIS A 126 6.63 10.59 3.57
N ALA A 127 5.40 10.85 3.09
CA ALA A 127 5.04 10.63 1.69
C ALA A 127 5.60 11.80 0.88
N VAL A 128 6.87 11.67 0.46
CA VAL A 128 7.64 12.71 -0.24
C VAL A 128 6.89 13.30 -1.44
N ASP A 129 6.10 12.46 -2.08
CA ASP A 129 5.27 12.68 -3.25
C ASP A 129 3.81 13.08 -2.92
N GLY A 130 3.53 13.39 -1.66
CA GLY A 130 2.18 13.55 -1.13
C GLY A 130 1.47 12.22 -0.88
N GLY A 131 1.64 11.24 -1.78
CA GLY A 131 1.08 9.90 -1.65
C GLY A 131 -0.43 9.92 -1.35
N LEU A 132 -0.88 9.06 -0.43
CA LEU A 132 -2.28 9.09 0.01
C LEU A 132 -2.60 10.33 0.86
N ALA A 133 -1.61 10.91 1.56
CA ALA A 133 -1.85 12.08 2.43
C ALA A 133 -2.38 13.29 1.64
N ASP A 134 -2.04 13.43 0.36
CA ASP A 134 -2.61 14.44 -0.53
C ASP A 134 -4.08 14.22 -0.88
N TRP A 135 -4.55 12.96 -0.87
CA TRP A 135 -5.96 12.65 -1.16
C TRP A 135 -6.87 12.84 0.06
N LEU A 136 -6.29 12.94 1.26
CA LEU A 136 -7.03 13.11 2.50
C LEU A 136 -7.37 14.58 2.75
N ASP A 137 -8.67 14.86 2.86
CA ASP A 137 -9.20 16.20 3.15
C ASP A 137 -8.87 16.60 4.59
N GLN A 138 -8.16 17.73 4.76
CA GLN A 138 -7.76 18.23 6.08
C GLN A 138 -8.92 18.67 6.96
N ARG A 139 -10.09 18.93 6.38
CA ARG A 139 -11.31 19.26 7.14
C ARG A 139 -11.86 18.05 7.88
N VAL A 140 -11.51 16.84 7.44
CA VAL A 140 -11.97 15.58 8.01
C VAL A 140 -10.83 14.85 8.73
N THR A 141 -9.62 14.89 8.16
CA THR A 141 -8.46 14.16 8.65
C THR A 141 -7.35 15.11 9.09
N ARG A 142 -7.03 15.11 10.38
CA ARG A 142 -5.89 15.83 10.93
C ARG A 142 -4.59 15.17 10.48
N LYS A 143 -3.65 16.00 10.03
CA LYS A 143 -2.34 15.56 9.56
C LYS A 143 -1.30 15.83 10.65
N TRP A 144 -0.40 14.89 10.85
CA TRP A 144 0.68 14.96 11.84
C TRP A 144 1.97 14.58 11.14
N ASP A 145 3.06 15.26 11.47
CA ASP A 145 4.38 14.84 11.01
C ASP A 145 4.98 13.74 11.91
N THR A 146 4.45 13.59 13.12
CA THR A 146 4.85 12.57 14.09
C THR A 146 3.71 11.58 14.34
N PHE A 147 3.92 10.67 15.29
CA PHE A 147 2.82 9.92 15.88
C PHE A 147 1.86 10.84 16.65
N ILE A 148 0.59 10.46 16.76
CA ILE A 148 -0.47 11.23 17.44
C ILE A 148 -0.05 11.48 18.89
N GLY A 149 -0.15 12.74 19.34
CA GLY A 149 0.12 13.12 20.73
C GLY A 149 1.60 13.28 21.10
N VAL A 150 2.53 13.05 20.17
CA VAL A 150 3.98 13.32 20.39
C VAL A 150 4.36 14.75 19.99
N GLY A 151 3.65 15.34 19.03
CA GLY A 151 3.84 16.71 18.55
C GLY A 151 2.51 17.37 18.25
N GLU A 152 2.54 18.55 17.63
CA GLU A 152 1.33 19.26 17.18
C GLU A 152 0.88 18.76 15.80
N SER A 153 -0.42 18.89 15.52
CA SER A 153 -0.95 18.65 14.17
C SER A 153 -0.48 19.75 13.21
N LEU A 154 -0.35 19.38 11.93
CA LEU A 154 -0.03 20.32 10.87
C LEU A 154 -1.25 21.18 10.54
N GLU A 155 -1.08 22.50 10.71
CA GLU A 155 -2.01 23.50 10.18
C GLU A 155 -2.11 23.41 8.65
N ALA A 156 -3.21 23.92 8.08
CA ALA A 156 -3.49 23.83 6.65
C ALA A 156 -2.34 24.41 5.80
N ASP A 157 -1.88 25.62 6.14
CA ASP A 157 -0.78 26.27 5.41
C ASP A 157 0.55 25.52 5.57
N ALA A 158 0.83 24.97 6.76
CA ALA A 158 2.03 24.18 7.00
C ALA A 158 2.03 22.90 6.15
N TRP A 159 0.86 22.26 6.02
CA TRP A 159 0.69 21.13 5.13
C TRP A 159 0.85 21.49 3.65
N GLU A 160 0.18 22.54 3.17
CA GLU A 160 0.31 22.97 1.77
C GLU A 160 1.76 23.33 1.42
N ASN A 161 2.50 23.94 2.35
CA ASN A 161 3.92 24.22 2.18
C ASN A 161 4.81 22.97 2.26
N SER A 162 4.37 21.92 2.98
CA SER A 162 5.09 20.65 3.06
C SER A 162 4.95 19.82 1.78
N LYS A 163 3.92 20.06 0.97
CA LYS A 163 3.74 19.42 -0.33
C LYS A 163 4.91 19.80 -1.24
N ARG A 164 5.82 18.86 -1.45
CA ARG A 164 6.89 19.05 -2.42
C ARG A 164 6.27 19.02 -3.81
N ARG A 165 6.50 20.09 -4.59
CA ARG A 165 6.16 20.07 -6.01
C ARG A 165 6.96 18.97 -6.69
N VAL A 166 6.23 18.14 -7.43
CA VAL A 166 6.72 17.15 -8.37
C VAL A 166 7.87 17.77 -9.18
N CYS A 167 9.06 17.18 -9.11
CA CYS A 167 10.19 17.55 -9.96
C CYS A 167 10.23 16.59 -11.14
N ASP A 168 10.14 17.13 -12.37
CA ASP A 168 10.29 16.36 -13.61
C ASP A 168 11.60 15.55 -13.58
N GLY A 169 11.51 14.23 -13.48
CA GLY A 169 12.62 13.31 -13.41
C GLY A 169 13.25 13.16 -14.79
N GLU A 170 14.57 13.13 -14.85
CA GLU A 170 15.33 13.10 -16.10
C GLU A 170 14.96 11.91 -17.00
N ARG A 171 15.07 12.09 -18.32
CA ARG A 171 14.94 11.00 -19.29
C ARG A 171 15.99 9.93 -18.98
N GLY A 172 15.56 8.66 -18.90
CA GLY A 172 16.44 7.52 -18.59
C GLY A 172 16.57 7.17 -17.11
N SER A 173 15.91 7.91 -16.22
CA SER A 173 15.86 7.62 -14.80
C SER A 173 15.18 6.26 -14.52
N VAL A 174 15.73 5.43 -13.63
CA VAL A 174 15.16 4.12 -13.21
C VAL A 174 14.64 4.12 -11.78
N LEU A 175 13.40 3.69 -11.59
CA LEU A 175 12.80 3.60 -10.26
C LEU A 175 13.28 2.36 -9.51
N HIS A 176 13.89 2.56 -8.34
CA HIS A 176 14.32 1.48 -7.46
C HIS A 176 13.17 1.03 -6.55
N VAL A 177 12.80 -0.25 -6.63
CA VAL A 177 11.72 -0.85 -5.85
C VAL A 177 12.30 -1.91 -4.92
N TYR A 178 11.98 -1.79 -3.62
CA TYR A 178 12.39 -2.75 -2.61
C TYR A 178 11.43 -2.80 -1.43
N CYS A 179 11.30 -3.97 -0.81
CA CYS A 179 10.57 -4.13 0.45
C CYS A 179 11.44 -3.70 1.65
N GLN A 180 10.83 -3.53 2.83
CA GLN A 180 11.54 -3.05 4.02
C GLN A 180 12.75 -3.93 4.41
N CYS A 181 12.69 -5.25 4.20
CA CYS A 181 13.79 -6.16 4.50
C CYS A 181 14.79 -6.36 3.34
N ARG A 182 14.58 -5.72 2.18
CA ARG A 182 15.34 -5.92 0.94
C ARG A 182 15.36 -7.35 0.39
N GLY A 183 14.55 -8.25 0.95
CA GLY A 183 14.38 -9.60 0.40
C GLY A 183 13.79 -9.60 -1.01
N VAL A 184 13.14 -8.51 -1.42
CA VAL A 184 12.67 -8.26 -2.78
C VAL A 184 13.21 -6.92 -3.23
N GLU A 185 13.92 -6.91 -4.36
CA GLU A 185 14.57 -5.73 -4.90
C GLU A 185 14.67 -5.81 -6.43
N PHE A 186 14.26 -4.74 -7.13
CA PHE A 186 14.33 -4.62 -8.58
C PHE A 186 14.24 -3.16 -9.00
N ARG A 187 14.40 -2.90 -10.29
CA ARG A 187 14.29 -1.57 -10.90
C ARG A 187 13.22 -1.58 -11.98
N ILE A 188 12.53 -0.45 -12.12
CA ILE A 188 11.53 -0.21 -13.17
C ILE A 188 12.01 0.97 -14.00
N SER A 189 12.21 0.78 -15.31
CA SER A 189 12.51 1.90 -16.21
C SER A 189 11.26 2.75 -16.44
N ARG A 190 11.41 3.96 -17.00
CA ARG A 190 10.23 4.63 -17.60
C ARG A 190 9.65 3.77 -18.73
N PRO A 191 8.34 3.88 -19.02
CA PRO A 191 7.77 3.24 -20.18
C PRO A 191 8.45 3.74 -21.46
N ASP A 192 8.87 2.82 -22.32
CA ASP A 192 9.35 3.11 -23.67
C ASP A 192 8.49 2.37 -24.68
N TYR A 193 7.23 2.79 -24.75
CA TYR A 193 6.23 2.21 -25.64
C TYR A 193 6.58 2.40 -27.13
N ALA A 194 7.43 3.38 -27.46
CA ALA A 194 7.90 3.62 -28.83
C ALA A 194 9.04 2.70 -29.26
N SER A 195 9.66 1.96 -28.34
CA SER A 195 10.78 1.07 -28.69
C SER A 195 10.36 -0.05 -29.64
N THR A 196 11.24 -0.39 -30.58
CA THR A 196 11.03 -1.50 -31.53
C THR A 196 10.83 -2.83 -30.79
N ALA A 197 11.52 -3.02 -29.66
CA ALA A 197 11.36 -4.20 -28.82
C ALA A 197 9.92 -4.31 -28.26
N PHE A 198 9.34 -3.20 -27.82
CA PHE A 198 7.95 -3.18 -27.33
C PHE A 198 6.96 -3.44 -28.47
N GLN A 199 7.14 -2.78 -29.62
CA GLN A 199 6.28 -2.94 -30.79
C GLN A 199 6.32 -4.36 -31.38
N GLN A 200 7.48 -5.04 -31.32
CA GLN A 200 7.60 -6.44 -31.75
C GLN A 200 6.81 -7.40 -30.86
N LEU A 201 6.81 -7.17 -29.55
CA LEU A 201 6.08 -8.01 -28.59
C LEU A 201 4.58 -7.70 -28.56
N PHE A 202 4.21 -6.47 -28.93
CA PHE A 202 2.82 -5.98 -28.90
C PHE A 202 2.43 -5.26 -30.21
N PRO A 203 2.41 -5.94 -31.36
CA PRO A 203 2.24 -5.30 -32.68
C PRO A 203 0.84 -4.71 -32.92
N HIS A 204 -0.14 -5.08 -32.08
CA HIS A 204 -1.51 -4.55 -32.13
C HIS A 204 -1.72 -3.32 -31.24
N LEU A 205 -0.67 -2.86 -30.53
CA LEU A 205 -0.69 -1.61 -29.78
C LEU A 205 -0.23 -0.46 -30.69
N GLU A 206 -1.14 0.07 -31.51
CA GLU A 206 -0.90 1.37 -32.12
C GLU A 206 -0.91 2.41 -31.01
N ILE A 207 0.27 2.88 -30.58
CA ILE A 207 0.39 4.04 -29.71
C ILE A 207 0.38 5.25 -30.64
N PRO A 208 -0.73 6.02 -30.71
CA PRO A 208 -0.74 7.23 -31.51
C PRO A 208 0.15 8.21 -30.76
N SER A 209 1.37 8.35 -31.24
CA SER A 209 2.33 9.33 -30.75
C SER A 209 1.64 10.69 -30.66
N VAL A 210 1.94 11.36 -29.56
CA VAL A 210 1.36 12.63 -29.17
C VAL A 210 1.49 13.63 -30.33
N ASN A 211 0.36 13.86 -31.01
CA ASN A 211 -0.01 14.95 -31.92
C ASN A 211 0.91 15.27 -33.12
N LEU A 212 0.45 14.99 -34.34
CA LEU A 212 0.79 15.85 -35.49
C LEU A 212 -0.48 16.29 -36.25
N ALA A 213 -1.19 17.24 -35.64
CA ALA A 213 -1.82 18.38 -36.30
C ALA A 213 -3.12 18.24 -37.12
N SER A 214 -3.70 17.07 -37.38
CA SER A 214 -5.00 17.06 -38.08
C SER A 214 -5.87 15.85 -37.75
N ARG A 215 -6.77 16.05 -36.78
CA ARG A 215 -8.03 15.31 -36.75
C ARG A 215 -8.88 15.71 -37.96
N THR A 216 -9.05 14.80 -38.90
CA THR A 216 -10.23 14.51 -39.74
C THR A 216 -9.87 13.23 -40.50
N ALA A 217 -10.59 12.12 -40.51
CA ALA A 217 -11.98 11.86 -40.21
C ALA A 217 -12.13 10.42 -39.71
N GLU A 218 -13.01 10.25 -38.73
CA GLU A 218 -13.95 9.13 -38.56
C GLU A 218 -13.50 7.72 -39.03
N LYS A 219 -12.91 6.98 -38.10
CA LYS A 219 -13.48 5.71 -37.65
C LYS A 219 -13.67 5.77 -36.14
N ASP A 220 -14.85 5.38 -35.71
CA ASP A 220 -15.38 5.56 -34.36
C ASP A 220 -14.56 4.88 -33.25
N GLU A 221 -14.56 5.56 -32.11
CA GLU A 221 -14.62 5.03 -30.74
C GLU A 221 -14.05 3.63 -30.44
N GLY A 222 -12.95 3.57 -29.67
CA GLY A 222 -12.94 2.62 -28.54
C GLY A 222 -11.60 2.03 -28.08
N GLU A 223 -10.72 1.57 -28.96
CA GLU A 223 -9.60 0.72 -28.51
C GLU A 223 -8.32 1.51 -28.23
N ARG A 224 -8.36 2.38 -27.21
CA ARG A 224 -7.14 2.59 -26.42
C ARG A 224 -6.87 1.29 -25.69
N THR A 225 -5.67 0.76 -25.82
CA THR A 225 -5.26 -0.40 -25.06
C THR A 225 -5.43 -0.12 -23.57
N TRP A 226 -6.30 -0.90 -22.91
CA TRP A 226 -6.81 -0.60 -21.57
C TRP A 226 -5.72 -0.44 -20.50
N TRP A 227 -4.50 -0.92 -20.76
CA TRP A 227 -3.35 -0.87 -19.84
C TRP A 227 -2.34 0.26 -20.11
N VAL A 228 -2.53 1.08 -21.15
CA VAL A 228 -1.66 2.24 -21.45
C VAL A 228 -2.25 3.49 -20.79
N ALA A 229 -1.44 4.23 -20.03
CA ALA A 229 -1.89 5.47 -19.42
C ALA A 229 -2.21 6.54 -20.47
N ARG A 230 -3.09 7.49 -20.12
CA ARG A 230 -3.39 8.66 -20.98
C ARG A 230 -2.11 9.44 -21.34
N ASP A 231 -1.17 9.50 -20.41
CA ASP A 231 0.17 10.04 -20.60
C ASP A 231 1.13 8.87 -20.87
N PRO A 232 1.66 8.71 -22.10
CA PRO A 232 2.49 7.56 -22.47
C PRO A 232 3.86 7.56 -21.78
N SER A 233 4.22 8.62 -21.04
CA SER A 233 5.43 8.63 -20.20
C SER A 233 5.23 7.98 -18.83
N LYS A 234 3.99 7.56 -18.52
CA LYS A 234 3.58 7.00 -17.22
C LYS A 234 2.99 5.61 -17.37
N TYR A 235 3.11 4.83 -16.31
CA TYR A 235 2.40 3.57 -16.18
C TYR A 235 0.94 3.80 -15.82
N LEU A 236 0.05 2.95 -16.31
CA LEU A 236 -1.32 2.93 -15.81
C LEU A 236 -1.29 2.49 -14.35
N ALA A 237 -1.96 3.26 -13.50
CA ALA A 237 -2.17 2.93 -12.11
C ALA A 237 -3.65 3.06 -11.76
N SER A 238 -4.11 2.26 -10.79
CA SER A 238 -5.51 2.25 -10.35
C SER A 238 -5.59 2.02 -8.85
N ALA A 239 -6.65 2.52 -8.23
CA ALA A 239 -6.95 2.21 -6.84
C ALA A 239 -8.03 1.12 -6.77
N CYS A 240 -7.85 0.12 -5.92
CA CYS A 240 -8.76 -0.99 -5.75
C CYS A 240 -9.23 -1.06 -4.28
N LEU A 241 -10.54 -1.11 -4.11
CA LEU A 241 -11.23 -1.20 -2.81
C LEU A 241 -11.97 -2.54 -2.66
N CYS A 242 -11.70 -3.52 -3.52
CA CYS A 242 -12.39 -4.80 -3.44
C CYS A 242 -12.00 -5.56 -2.16
N THR A 243 -12.92 -6.36 -1.64
CA THR A 243 -12.70 -7.19 -0.44
C THR A 243 -11.43 -8.03 -0.54
N SER A 244 -11.10 -8.54 -1.73
CA SER A 244 -9.89 -9.34 -1.92
C SER A 244 -8.61 -8.52 -1.72
N CYS A 245 -8.48 -7.35 -2.35
CA CYS A 245 -7.31 -6.49 -2.14
C CYS A 245 -7.21 -6.04 -0.68
N ARG A 246 -8.35 -5.64 -0.10
CA ARG A 246 -8.46 -5.24 1.31
C ARG A 246 -7.97 -6.32 2.26
N LEU A 247 -8.43 -7.57 2.08
CA LEU A 247 -8.03 -8.71 2.92
C LEU A 247 -6.59 -9.15 2.69
N SER A 248 -6.03 -8.91 1.50
CA SER A 248 -4.64 -9.26 1.22
C SER A 248 -3.66 -8.24 1.80
N THR A 249 -3.95 -6.94 1.78
CA THR A 249 -3.03 -5.89 2.27
C THR A 249 -3.31 -5.41 3.69
N GLY A 250 -4.51 -5.69 4.21
CA GLY A 250 -5.01 -5.12 5.46
C GLY A 250 -5.40 -3.65 5.36
N CYS A 251 -5.47 -3.09 4.15
CA CYS A 251 -5.72 -1.66 3.92
C CYS A 251 -7.03 -1.44 3.15
N GLU A 252 -7.78 -0.39 3.50
CA GLU A 252 -9.03 -0.03 2.80
C GLU A 252 -8.82 0.30 1.31
N LEU A 253 -7.61 0.77 0.99
CA LEU A 253 -7.22 1.19 -0.36
C LEU A 253 -5.90 0.54 -0.75
N THR A 254 -5.89 -0.14 -1.90
CA THR A 254 -4.68 -0.74 -2.48
C THR A 254 -4.49 -0.21 -3.90
N CYS A 255 -3.33 0.36 -4.20
CA CYS A 255 -3.09 1.03 -5.49
C CYS A 255 -2.22 0.19 -6.42
N TRP A 256 -2.74 -0.29 -7.54
CA TRP A 256 -2.01 -1.12 -8.51
C TRP A 256 -1.31 -0.28 -9.58
N ALA A 257 -0.19 -0.78 -10.12
CA ALA A 257 0.42 -0.26 -11.34
C ALA A 257 0.67 -1.40 -12.33
N SER A 258 0.37 -1.17 -13.60
CA SER A 258 0.56 -2.13 -14.68
C SER A 258 1.91 -1.86 -15.36
N VAL A 259 2.87 -2.77 -15.16
CA VAL A 259 4.24 -2.65 -15.69
C VAL A 259 4.56 -3.89 -16.51
N ALA A 260 4.95 -3.68 -17.77
CA ALA A 260 5.38 -4.79 -18.62
C ALA A 260 6.72 -5.36 -18.12
N ILE A 261 6.86 -6.69 -18.14
CA ILE A 261 8.04 -7.39 -17.61
C ILE A 261 9.38 -6.93 -18.21
N MET A 262 9.36 -6.45 -19.45
CA MET A 262 10.54 -5.95 -20.14
C MET A 262 11.09 -4.64 -19.57
N PHE A 263 10.27 -3.88 -18.84
CA PHE A 263 10.69 -2.67 -18.13
C PHE A 263 11.15 -2.96 -16.70
N ILE A 264 11.19 -4.24 -16.30
CA ILE A 264 11.60 -4.66 -14.97
C ILE A 264 12.99 -5.29 -15.04
N THR A 265 13.91 -4.78 -14.24
CA THR A 265 15.26 -5.31 -14.10
C THR A 265 15.47 -5.79 -12.66
N PRO A 266 15.61 -7.11 -12.42
CA PRO A 266 16.01 -7.65 -11.13
C PRO A 266 17.31 -7.03 -10.59
N ALA A 267 17.49 -7.05 -9.27
CA ALA A 267 18.70 -6.49 -8.65
C ALA A 267 20.01 -7.15 -9.13
N ASP A 268 19.96 -8.44 -9.48
CA ASP A 268 21.09 -9.23 -9.98
C ASP A 268 21.32 -9.12 -11.49
N GLY A 269 20.48 -8.37 -12.21
CA GLY A 269 20.55 -8.20 -13.67
C GLY A 269 20.09 -9.41 -14.49
N SER A 270 19.57 -10.46 -13.85
CA SER A 270 19.02 -11.63 -14.55
C SER A 270 17.70 -11.29 -15.28
N PRO A 271 17.25 -12.11 -16.24
CA PRO A 271 15.92 -11.96 -16.82
C PRO A 271 14.83 -12.05 -15.74
N PHE A 272 13.81 -11.19 -15.84
CA PHE A 272 12.73 -11.17 -14.86
C PHE A 272 12.02 -12.52 -14.76
N LYS A 273 11.91 -13.03 -13.54
CA LYS A 273 11.11 -14.21 -13.18
C LYS A 273 10.02 -13.79 -12.23
N THR A 274 8.89 -14.48 -12.28
CA THR A 274 7.78 -14.21 -11.34
C THR A 274 8.07 -14.67 -9.92
N GLU A 275 9.10 -15.51 -9.74
CA GLU A 275 9.62 -15.97 -8.46
C GLU A 275 11.06 -15.47 -8.30
N PHE A 276 11.26 -14.59 -7.34
CA PHE A 276 12.56 -13.97 -7.07
C PHE A 276 12.64 -13.47 -5.63
N GLY A 277 13.87 -13.36 -5.13
CA GLY A 277 14.12 -12.90 -3.76
C GLY A 277 13.43 -13.80 -2.73
N THR A 278 12.80 -13.17 -1.73
CA THR A 278 12.07 -13.85 -0.65
C THR A 278 10.56 -13.91 -0.89
N LEU A 279 10.09 -13.74 -2.13
CA LEU A 279 8.66 -13.76 -2.42
C LEU A 279 8.05 -15.12 -2.17
N LYS A 280 6.88 -15.10 -1.54
CA LYS A 280 6.04 -16.28 -1.38
C LYS A 280 4.87 -16.22 -2.34
N THR A 281 4.54 -17.37 -2.90
CA THR A 281 3.37 -17.59 -3.74
C THR A 281 2.35 -18.38 -2.95
N TYR A 282 1.09 -17.98 -3.01
CA TYR A 282 0.00 -18.84 -2.55
C TYR A 282 -1.11 -18.91 -3.59
N ASN A 283 -1.83 -20.03 -3.57
CA ASN A 283 -2.98 -20.23 -4.44
C ASN A 283 -4.22 -19.60 -3.77
N SER A 284 -4.80 -18.59 -4.40
CA SER A 284 -5.91 -17.81 -3.82
C SER A 284 -7.29 -18.32 -4.19
N SER A 285 -7.39 -18.97 -5.36
CA SER A 285 -8.54 -19.70 -5.90
C SER A 285 -8.01 -20.59 -7.03
N PRO A 286 -8.72 -21.64 -7.49
CA PRO A 286 -8.23 -22.50 -8.58
C PRO A 286 -7.60 -21.69 -9.73
N ASP A 287 -6.38 -22.07 -10.11
CA ASP A 287 -5.56 -21.42 -11.14
C ASP A 287 -5.23 -19.92 -10.95
N THR A 288 -5.43 -19.39 -9.73
CA THR A 288 -5.20 -17.97 -9.41
C THR A 288 -4.13 -17.81 -8.33
N PHE A 289 -2.90 -17.58 -8.78
CA PHE A 289 -1.74 -17.39 -7.91
C PHE A 289 -1.60 -15.93 -7.47
N ARG A 290 -1.33 -15.70 -6.18
CA ARG A 290 -1.02 -14.39 -5.64
C ARG A 290 0.39 -14.34 -5.09
N ARG A 291 1.07 -13.26 -5.46
CA ARG A 291 2.37 -12.83 -4.94
C ARG A 291 2.21 -11.34 -4.69
N GLN A 292 2.34 -10.92 -3.44
CA GLN A 292 2.32 -9.49 -3.13
C GLN A 292 3.75 -9.03 -2.94
N VAL A 293 4.25 -8.33 -3.95
CA VAL A 293 5.34 -7.38 -3.80
C VAL A 293 4.70 -6.02 -3.69
N ALA A 294 5.30 -5.16 -2.89
CA ALA A 294 4.89 -3.79 -2.69
C ALA A 294 4.34 -3.11 -3.95
N LEU A 295 3.18 -2.47 -3.82
CA LEU A 295 2.82 -1.40 -4.73
C LEU A 295 3.60 -0.16 -4.35
N LEU A 296 4.40 0.27 -5.32
CA LEU A 296 5.09 1.54 -5.50
C LEU A 296 4.71 2.61 -4.47
N SER A 297 5.29 2.49 -3.29
CA SER A 297 5.49 3.62 -2.41
C SER A 297 6.83 4.20 -2.81
N LEU A 298 6.80 5.31 -3.56
CA LEU A 298 7.99 6.06 -3.96
C LEU A 298 8.78 6.45 -2.71
N GLY A 299 9.76 5.60 -2.40
CA GLY A 299 10.83 5.86 -1.46
C GLY A 299 11.91 6.58 -2.23
N ALA A 300 11.84 7.90 -2.26
CA ALA A 300 12.88 8.72 -2.85
C ALA A 300 14.14 8.65 -1.97
N ASP A 301 15.03 7.71 -2.25
CA ASP A 301 16.47 7.87 -1.94
C ASP A 301 17.22 8.53 -3.11
N LYS A 302 16.51 8.90 -4.17
CA LYS A 302 16.86 9.97 -5.11
C LYS A 302 15.61 10.24 -5.96
N ARG A 303 15.17 11.49 -5.91
CA ARG A 303 14.17 12.21 -6.70
C ARG A 303 13.76 11.50 -8.03
N PHE A 304 12.47 11.19 -8.14
CA PHE A 304 11.77 10.80 -9.37
C PHE A 304 10.40 11.44 -9.39
N TYR A 305 10.08 12.18 -10.45
CA TYR A 305 8.76 12.14 -11.09
C TYR A 305 8.81 12.55 -12.53
#